data_AF-J2M169-F1
#
_entry.id   AF-J2M169-F1
#
_cell.length_a   1.000
_cell.length_b   1.000
_cell.length_c   1.000
_cell.angle_alpha   90.00
_cell.angle_beta   90.00
_cell.angle_gamma   90.00
#
_symmetry.space_group_name_H-M   'P 1'
#
loop_
_entity.id
_entity.type
_entity.pdbx_description
1 polymer ?
#
loop_
_entity_poly.entity_id
_entity_poly.type
_entity_poly.pdbx_seq_one_letter_code
_entity_poly.pdbx_strand_id
1 'polypeptide(L)'
;MSVKQTVEIRNKLGMHARPAMKLFELVQSFDAEVLLRNESGTEAEASSVIALLMLDSAKGGHIEIEASGPQEVQALAAVIELFEAGFDED
;
A
#
# COMPACT_ATOMS: atom_id res chain seq x y z
N MET A 1 14.31 12.54 2.68
CA MET A 1 14.51 11.24 3.35
C MET A 1 13.44 10.32 2.76
N SER A 2 13.33 9.08 3.20
CA SER A 2 12.15 8.25 2.92
C SER A 2 11.78 7.54 4.22
N VAL A 3 10.49 7.35 4.44
CA VAL A 3 9.98 6.61 5.60
C VAL A 3 9.41 5.30 5.12
N LYS A 4 9.62 4.24 5.89
CA LYS A 4 9.12 2.92 5.53
C LYS A 4 8.65 2.13 6.72
N GLN A 5 7.62 1.31 6.50
CA GLN A 5 7.04 0.47 7.52
C GLN A 5 6.47 -0.80 6.90
N THR A 6 6.64 -1.91 7.60
CA THR A 6 6.04 -3.20 7.20
C THR A 6 4.68 -3.37 7.88
N VAL A 7 3.67 -3.78 7.11
CA VAL A 7 2.32 -4.09 7.58
C VAL A 7 1.87 -5.47 7.12
N GLU A 8 0.97 -6.08 7.87
CA GLU A 8 0.34 -7.36 7.53
C GLU A 8 -0.93 -7.13 6.71
N ILE A 9 -1.10 -7.89 5.62
CA ILE A 9 -2.34 -7.89 4.85
C ILE A 9 -3.41 -8.71 5.57
N ARG A 10 -4.40 -8.03 6.15
CA ARG A 10 -5.50 -8.65 6.90
C ARG A 10 -6.72 -9.02 6.06
N ASN A 11 -6.94 -8.32 4.95
CA ASN A 11 -8.13 -8.53 4.12
C ASN A 11 -8.10 -9.91 3.43
N LYS A 12 -9.26 -10.55 3.29
CA LYS A 12 -9.35 -11.96 2.89
C LYS A 12 -8.78 -12.27 1.51
N LEU A 13 -8.86 -11.32 0.59
CA LEU A 13 -8.56 -11.52 -0.83
C LEU A 13 -7.22 -10.88 -1.26
N GLY A 14 -6.51 -10.17 -0.36
CA GLY A 14 -5.21 -9.57 -0.66
C GLY A 14 -5.27 -8.29 -1.51
N MET A 15 -4.24 -8.01 -2.32
CA MET A 15 -4.23 -6.85 -3.24
C MET A 15 -5.01 -7.11 -4.54
N HIS A 16 -6.34 -7.01 -4.47
CA HIS A 16 -7.25 -7.03 -5.61
C HIS A 16 -7.69 -5.61 -6.03
N ALA A 17 -8.52 -5.50 -7.08
CA ALA A 17 -8.84 -4.23 -7.73
C ALA A 17 -9.44 -3.16 -6.80
N ARG A 18 -10.26 -3.57 -5.83
CA ARG A 18 -10.94 -2.66 -4.90
C ARG A 18 -9.99 -2.00 -3.89
N PRO A 19 -9.19 -2.73 -3.09
CA PRO A 19 -8.22 -2.13 -2.19
C PRO A 19 -7.11 -1.40 -2.97
N ALA A 20 -6.74 -1.87 -4.16
CA ALA A 20 -5.81 -1.17 -5.04
C ALA A 20 -6.32 0.22 -5.47
N MET A 21 -7.60 0.33 -5.85
CA MET A 21 -8.18 1.65 -6.17
C MET A 21 -8.27 2.57 -4.95
N LYS A 22 -8.70 2.06 -3.79
CA LYS A 22 -8.74 2.86 -2.56
C LYS A 22 -7.37 3.40 -2.19
N LEU A 23 -6.35 2.56 -2.26
CA LEU A 23 -4.97 2.94 -2.00
C LEU A 23 -4.51 4.00 -3.00
N PHE A 24 -4.78 3.81 -4.29
CA PHE A 24 -4.47 4.77 -5.34
C PHE A 24 -5.12 6.14 -5.07
N GLU A 25 -6.42 6.18 -4.79
CA GLU A 25 -7.13 7.43 -4.48
C GLU A 25 -6.58 8.13 -3.22
N LEU A 26 -6.21 7.34 -2.21
CA LEU A 26 -5.61 7.85 -0.99
C LEU A 26 -4.26 8.50 -1.25
N VAL A 27 -3.34 7.81 -1.95
CA VAL A 27 -2.00 8.34 -2.22
C VAL A 27 -2.02 9.53 -3.18
N GLN A 28 -3.00 9.61 -4.10
CA GLN A 28 -3.19 10.77 -4.97
C GLN A 28 -3.55 12.06 -4.21
N SER A 29 -3.99 11.94 -2.94
CA SER A 29 -4.29 13.09 -2.08
C SER A 29 -3.05 13.66 -1.38
N PHE A 30 -1.87 13.04 -1.56
CA PHE A 30 -0.62 13.46 -0.94
C PHE A 30 0.45 13.75 -2.00
N ASP A 31 1.27 14.78 -1.74
CA ASP A 31 2.52 15.05 -2.46
C ASP A 31 3.62 14.14 -1.92
N ALA A 32 3.48 12.85 -2.21
CA ALA A 32 4.44 11.81 -1.84
C ALA A 32 4.34 10.61 -2.81
N GLU A 33 5.49 10.03 -3.13
CA GLU A 33 5.57 8.76 -3.84
C GLU A 33 5.50 7.61 -2.84
N VAL A 34 4.61 6.65 -3.08
CA VAL A 34 4.43 5.48 -2.22
C VAL A 34 4.70 4.20 -3.02
N LEU A 35 5.67 3.42 -2.53
CA LEU A 35 6.10 2.15 -3.08
C LEU A 35 5.75 1.02 -2.12
N LEU A 36 5.23 -0.08 -2.64
CA LEU A 36 4.90 -1.28 -1.89
C LEU A 36 5.83 -2.39 -2.35
N ARG A 37 6.37 -3.16 -1.39
CA ARG A 37 7.21 -4.31 -1.67
C ARG A 37 6.73 -5.53 -0.91
N ASN A 38 6.50 -6.63 -1.62
CA ASN A 38 6.13 -7.90 -0.99
C ASN A 38 7.38 -8.67 -0.50
N GLU A 39 7.16 -9.73 0.29
CA GLU A 39 8.25 -10.59 0.79
C GLU A 39 9.04 -11.30 -0.33
N SER A 40 8.46 -11.45 -1.52
CA SER A 40 9.12 -12.01 -2.71
C SER A 40 10.03 -11.01 -3.42
N GLY A 41 10.05 -9.74 -2.99
CA GLY A 41 10.83 -8.66 -3.60
C GLY A 41 10.17 -8.03 -4.83
N THR A 42 8.89 -8.31 -5.09
CA THR A 42 8.10 -7.60 -6.10
C THR A 42 7.75 -6.22 -5.57
N GLU A 43 7.90 -5.22 -6.43
CA GLU A 43 7.61 -3.82 -6.12
C GLU A 43 6.43 -3.33 -6.94
N ALA A 44 5.58 -2.51 -6.32
CA ALA A 44 4.48 -1.85 -6.97
C ALA A 44 4.35 -0.41 -6.47
N GLU A 45 4.16 0.51 -7.40
CA GLU A 45 3.83 1.89 -7.08
C GLU A 45 2.34 1.99 -6.73
N ALA A 46 2.03 2.66 -5.62
CA ALA A 46 0.65 2.92 -5.21
C ALA A 46 -0.09 3.84 -6.18
N SER A 47 0.64 4.62 -6.98
CA SER A 47 0.14 5.46 -8.07
C SER A 47 -0.29 4.65 -9.31
N SER A 48 -0.07 3.33 -9.33
CA SER A 48 -0.43 2.46 -10.45
C SER A 48 -1.29 1.29 -9.99
N VAL A 49 -2.59 1.37 -10.24
CA VAL A 49 -3.53 0.29 -9.94
C VAL A 49 -3.09 -1.04 -10.60
N ILE A 50 -2.50 -0.98 -11.80
CA ILE A 50 -1.99 -2.17 -12.50
C ILE A 50 -0.80 -2.77 -11.75
N ALA A 51 0.13 -1.95 -11.26
CA ALA A 51 1.28 -2.45 -10.49
C ALA A 51 0.83 -3.10 -9.18
N LEU A 52 -0.13 -2.47 -8.49
CA LEU A 52 -0.71 -3.02 -7.25
C LEU A 52 -1.36 -4.39 -7.47
N LEU A 53 -2.05 -4.57 -8.59
CA LEU A 53 -2.63 -5.87 -8.98
C LEU A 53 -1.56 -6.94 -9.29
N MET A 54 -0.37 -6.52 -9.72
CA MET A 54 0.76 -7.41 -10.02
C MET A 54 1.62 -7.74 -8.80
N LEU A 55 1.43 -7.04 -7.68
CA LEU A 55 2.16 -7.27 -6.42
C LEU A 55 1.85 -8.65 -5.80
N ASP A 56 0.84 -9.37 -6.33
CA ASP A 56 0.45 -10.75 -5.96
C ASP A 56 0.53 -11.00 -4.44
N SER A 57 -0.06 -10.08 -3.68
CA SER A 57 0.05 -10.09 -2.22
C SER A 57 -1.18 -10.73 -1.61
N ALA A 58 -0.99 -11.95 -1.11
CA ALA A 58 -2.03 -12.76 -0.50
C ALA A 58 -2.25 -12.40 0.99
N LYS A 59 -3.43 -12.76 1.50
CA LYS A 59 -3.78 -12.64 2.93
C LYS A 59 -2.71 -13.26 3.83
N GLY A 60 -2.31 -12.54 4.87
CA GLY A 60 -1.30 -12.97 5.86
C GLY A 60 0.15 -12.76 5.40
N GLY A 61 0.36 -12.23 4.19
CA GLY A 61 1.66 -11.76 3.76
C GLY A 61 2.01 -10.39 4.36
N HIS A 62 3.30 -10.09 4.40
CA HIS A 62 3.80 -8.78 4.81
C HIS A 62 4.11 -7.91 3.58
N ILE A 63 3.82 -6.62 3.69
CA ILE A 63 4.17 -5.60 2.71
C ILE A 63 4.99 -4.53 3.38
N GLU A 64 6.18 -4.25 2.85
CA GLU A 64 6.94 -3.03 3.17
C GLU A 64 6.36 -1.88 2.35
N ILE A 65 5.84 -0.87 3.03
CA ILE A 65 5.40 0.38 2.42
C ILE A 65 6.49 1.40 2.63
N GLU A 66 6.99 2.00 1.56
CA GLU A 66 7.92 3.10 1.57
C GLU A 66 7.25 4.33 0.99
N ALA A 67 7.34 5.46 1.69
CA ALA A 67 6.89 6.75 1.21
C ALA A 67 8.07 7.70 1.13
N SER A 68 8.10 8.53 0.09
CA SER A 68 9.12 9.55 -0.09
C SER A 68 8.51 10.85 -0.63
N GLY A 69 9.07 11.99 -0.22
CA GLY A 69 8.62 13.31 -0.64
C GLY A 69 8.15 14.20 0.51
N PRO A 70 7.60 15.39 0.19
CA PRO A 70 7.20 16.38 1.19
C PRO A 70 6.18 15.88 2.21
N GLN A 71 5.27 14.99 1.81
CA GLN A 71 4.24 14.42 2.69
C GLN A 71 4.47 12.95 3.05
N GLU A 72 5.72 12.48 2.99
CA GLU A 72 6.08 11.06 3.21
C GLU A 72 5.50 10.47 4.51
N VAL A 73 5.56 11.21 5.62
CA VAL A 73 5.05 10.75 6.93
C VAL A 73 3.53 10.66 6.94
N GLN A 74 2.85 11.62 6.31
CA GLN A 74 1.37 11.67 6.28
C GLN A 74 0.82 10.58 5.36
N ALA A 75 1.43 10.43 4.18
CA ALA A 75 1.09 9.38 3.23
C ALA A 75 1.29 7.99 3.84
N LEU A 76 2.46 7.74 4.46
CA LEU A 76 2.73 6.46 5.12
C LEU A 76 1.71 6.15 6.22
N ALA A 77 1.42 7.12 7.11
CA ALA A 77 0.47 6.94 8.19
C ALA A 77 -0.95 6.60 7.66
N ALA A 78 -1.44 7.35 6.67
CA ALA A 78 -2.76 7.12 6.10
C ALA A 78 -2.83 5.75 5.39
N VAL A 79 -1.77 5.35 4.69
CA VAL A 79 -1.69 4.04 4.04
C VAL A 79 -1.72 2.94 5.10
N ILE A 80 -0.93 3.04 6.17
CA ILE A 80 -0.94 2.06 7.26
C ILE A 80 -2.35 1.94 7.86
N GLU A 81 -3.02 3.05 8.15
CA GLU A 81 -4.40 3.03 8.67
C GLU A 81 -5.36 2.30 7.71
N LEU A 82 -5.20 2.49 6.39
CA LEU A 82 -6.01 1.79 5.40
C LEU A 82 -5.79 0.27 5.42
N PHE A 83 -4.54 -0.17 5.58
CA PHE A 83 -4.18 -1.59 5.72
C PHE A 83 -4.71 -2.17 7.05
N GLU A 84 -4.58 -1.43 8.16
CA GLU A 84 -5.07 -1.85 9.48
C GLU A 84 -6.60 -1.92 9.54
N ALA A 85 -7.29 -1.01 8.84
CA ALA A 85 -8.74 -1.03 8.63
C ALA A 85 -9.21 -2.16 7.69
N GLY A 86 -8.28 -2.94 7.12
CA GLY A 86 -8.60 -4.02 6.20
C GLY A 86 -9.29 -3.55 4.93
N PHE A 87 -9.02 -2.31 4.49
CA PHE A 87 -9.65 -1.68 3.32
C PHE A 87 -11.18 -1.56 3.40
N ASP A 88 -11.75 -1.58 4.61
CA ASP A 88 -13.20 -1.73 4.89
C ASP A 88 -13.79 -3.00 4.23
N GLU A 89 -13.04 -4.10 4.26
CA GLU A 89 -13.46 -5.40 3.73
C GLU A 89 -13.37 -6.49 4.81
N ASP A 90 -14.38 -7.37 4.85
CA ASP A 90 -14.53 -8.45 5.84
C ASP A 90 -13.68 -9.70 5.56
#